data_AF-A0A7X9FVU6-F1
#
_entry.id   AF-A0A7X9FVU6-F1
#
_cell.length_a   1.000
_cell.length_b   1.000
_cell.length_c   1.000
_cell.angle_alpha   90.00
_cell.angle_beta   90.00
_cell.angle_gamma   90.00
#
_symmetry.space_group_name_H-M   'P 1'
#
loop_
_entity.id
_entity.type
_entity.pdbx_description
1 polymer ?
#
loop_
_entity_poly.entity_id
_entity_poly.type
_entity_poly.pdbx_seq_one_letter_code
_entity_poly.pdbx_strand_id
1 'polypeptide(L)'
;MVFSHNKQRRLALVLFVLPVMLSFIAALNLPARAQSPVVKFDDFFLDKALRLNFYLVGDAKQEQIIKQDIYQEDCWPESKVNLTNPFNYGHYFIKVYEVASNQLIYAKGFDCQFGEYKTTTPALNGVKKVFQRAVRIPWPKRPVKVVFEARDRQNLLHPLAIETIDPGDYHLIKETAKSND
;
A
#
# COMPACT_ATOMS: atom_id res chain seq x y z
N MET A 1 16.11 72.03 -5.16
CA MET A 1 14.88 71.22 -5.03
C MET A 1 14.91 70.00 -5.97
N VAL A 2 15.92 69.11 -5.86
CA VAL A 2 16.16 67.99 -6.83
C VAL A 2 16.30 66.63 -6.14
N PHE A 3 16.56 66.59 -4.82
CA PHE A 3 16.82 65.36 -4.07
C PHE A 3 15.57 64.50 -3.75
N SER A 4 14.35 65.07 -3.81
CA SER A 4 13.11 64.35 -3.48
C SER A 4 12.65 63.40 -4.59
N HIS A 5 12.87 63.77 -5.85
CA HIS A 5 12.33 63.07 -7.01
C HIS A 5 12.98 61.68 -7.24
N ASN A 6 14.27 61.52 -6.90
CA ASN A 6 14.99 60.26 -7.06
C ASN A 6 14.65 59.23 -5.98
N LYS A 7 14.29 59.67 -4.77
CA LYS A 7 13.86 58.80 -3.66
C LYS A 7 12.48 58.20 -3.94
N GLN A 8 11.56 59.01 -4.47
CA GLN A 8 10.22 58.54 -4.86
C GLN A 8 10.24 57.57 -6.05
N ARG A 9 11.11 57.77 -7.04
CA ARG A 9 11.29 56.83 -8.16
C ARG A 9 11.86 55.47 -7.71
N ARG A 10 12.82 55.46 -6.79
CA ARG A 10 13.36 54.22 -6.20
C ARG A 10 12.34 53.49 -5.32
N LEU A 11 11.54 54.22 -4.54
CA LEU A 11 10.46 53.62 -3.74
C LEU A 11 9.36 53.02 -4.63
N ALA A 12 8.96 53.72 -5.70
CA ALA A 12 7.95 53.25 -6.65
C ALA A 12 8.42 52.01 -7.43
N LEU A 13 9.70 51.96 -7.81
CA LEU A 13 10.29 50.78 -8.47
C LEU A 13 10.32 49.57 -7.51
N VAL A 14 10.70 49.75 -6.25
CA VAL A 14 10.68 48.66 -5.24
C VAL A 14 9.25 48.20 -4.97
N LEU A 15 8.27 49.11 -4.84
CA LEU A 15 6.86 48.76 -4.64
C LEU A 15 6.24 47.99 -5.82
N PHE A 16 6.79 48.10 -7.03
CA PHE A 16 6.31 47.36 -8.20
C PHE A 16 7.08 46.05 -8.44
N VAL A 17 8.39 46.03 -8.16
CA VAL A 17 9.25 44.85 -8.42
C VAL A 17 9.18 43.81 -7.31
N LEU A 18 9.02 44.21 -6.05
CA LEU A 18 8.92 43.28 -4.92
C LEU A 18 7.68 42.36 -4.98
N PRO A 19 6.45 42.86 -5.27
CA PRO A 19 5.28 41.98 -5.39
C PRO A 19 5.34 41.11 -6.65
N VAL A 20 5.99 41.56 -7.73
CA VAL A 20 6.22 40.76 -8.95
C VAL A 20 7.22 39.63 -8.70
N MET A 21 8.28 39.87 -7.94
CA MET A 21 9.21 38.81 -7.50
C MET A 21 8.58 37.86 -6.48
N LEU A 22 7.76 38.35 -5.53
CA LEU A 22 7.04 37.49 -4.57
C LEU A 22 6.01 36.58 -5.27
N SER A 23 5.31 37.10 -6.29
CA SER A 23 4.37 36.31 -7.09
C SER A 23 5.07 35.28 -8.00
N PHE A 24 6.27 35.57 -8.47
CA PHE A 24 7.10 34.59 -9.20
C PHE A 24 7.59 33.44 -8.30
N ILE A 25 7.95 33.72 -7.04
CA ILE A 25 8.35 32.68 -6.07
C ILE A 25 7.16 31.82 -5.63
N ALA A 26 5.96 32.40 -5.52
CA ALA A 26 4.74 31.65 -5.21
C ALA A 26 4.32 30.68 -6.35
N ALA A 27 4.60 31.02 -7.61
CA ALA A 27 4.30 30.15 -8.76
C ALA A 27 5.24 28.93 -8.90
N LEU A 28 6.42 28.97 -8.30
CA LEU A 28 7.40 27.86 -8.32
C LEU A 28 7.17 26.80 -7.22
N ASN A 29 6.23 27.04 -6.29
CA ASN A 29 5.91 26.14 -5.18
C ASN A 29 4.56 25.41 -5.35
N LEU A 30 4.14 25.15 -6.59
CA LEU A 30 3.04 24.21 -6.83
C LEU A 30 3.55 22.80 -6.51
N PRO A 31 3.03 22.10 -5.48
CA PRO A 31 3.35 20.70 -5.32
C PRO A 31 2.86 19.99 -6.59
N ALA A 32 3.78 19.44 -7.37
CA ALA A 32 3.43 18.54 -8.45
C ALA A 32 2.58 17.43 -7.83
N ARG A 33 1.28 17.41 -8.13
CA ARG A 33 0.44 16.26 -7.77
C ARG A 33 0.97 15.11 -8.61
N ALA A 34 1.86 14.31 -8.04
CA ALA A 34 2.18 13.01 -8.57
C ALA A 34 0.86 12.21 -8.58
N GLN A 35 0.17 12.21 -9.72
CA GLN A 35 -0.85 11.21 -9.97
C GLN A 35 -0.09 9.89 -10.03
N SER A 36 -0.31 9.04 -9.03
CA SER A 36 0.16 7.66 -9.10
C SER A 36 -0.32 7.10 -10.45
N PRO A 37 0.59 6.50 -11.25
CA PRO A 37 0.22 6.00 -12.56
C PRO A 37 -0.95 5.01 -12.41
N VAL A 38 -1.96 5.15 -13.27
CA VAL A 38 -3.09 4.22 -13.30
C VAL A 38 -2.56 2.84 -13.65
N VAL A 39 -2.58 1.93 -12.68
CA VAL A 39 -2.17 0.54 -12.89
C VAL A 39 -3.27 -0.17 -13.66
N LYS A 40 -2.98 -0.63 -14.88
CA LYS A 40 -3.87 -1.49 -15.65
C LYS A 40 -3.64 -2.95 -15.28
N PHE A 41 -4.72 -3.69 -15.05
CA PHE A 41 -4.64 -5.10 -14.65
C PHE A 41 -3.81 -5.94 -15.62
N ASP A 42 -4.12 -5.84 -16.91
CA ASP A 42 -3.50 -6.68 -17.95
C ASP A 42 -2.01 -6.39 -18.16
N ASP A 43 -1.45 -5.31 -17.63
CA ASP A 43 -0.01 -5.05 -17.73
C ASP A 43 0.80 -5.95 -16.76
N PHE A 44 0.19 -6.32 -15.64
CA PHE A 44 0.88 -6.97 -14.51
C PHE A 44 0.29 -8.31 -14.10
N PHE A 45 -0.98 -8.57 -14.39
CA PHE A 45 -1.72 -9.70 -13.83
C PHE A 45 -2.41 -10.57 -14.87
N LEU A 46 -2.58 -11.84 -14.54
CA LEU A 46 -3.48 -12.77 -15.23
C LEU A 46 -4.80 -12.85 -14.48
N ASP A 47 -5.87 -13.23 -15.18
CA ASP A 47 -7.19 -13.47 -14.57
C ASP A 47 -7.22 -14.79 -13.78
N LYS A 48 -6.40 -14.84 -12.73
CA LYS A 48 -6.23 -15.93 -11.77
C LYS A 48 -5.95 -15.29 -10.41
N ALA A 49 -6.19 -16.01 -9.32
CA ALA A 49 -5.85 -15.52 -7.98
C ALA A 49 -4.64 -16.26 -7.41
N LEU A 50 -3.80 -15.51 -6.70
CA LEU A 50 -2.81 -16.06 -5.79
C LEU A 50 -3.37 -15.93 -4.38
N ARG A 51 -3.75 -17.05 -3.76
CA ARG A 51 -4.24 -17.12 -2.39
C ARG A 51 -3.08 -17.40 -1.44
N LEU A 52 -2.79 -16.44 -0.58
CA LEU A 52 -1.79 -16.52 0.48
C LEU A 52 -2.47 -16.98 1.77
N ASN A 53 -2.16 -18.18 2.23
CA ASN A 53 -2.56 -18.67 3.55
C ASN A 53 -1.44 -18.39 4.55
N PHE A 54 -1.80 -17.85 5.70
CA PHE A 54 -0.85 -17.50 6.76
C PHE A 54 -1.50 -17.58 8.14
N TYR A 55 -0.66 -17.66 9.16
CA TYR A 55 -1.06 -17.51 10.55
C TYR A 55 -0.68 -16.14 11.06
N LEU A 56 -1.62 -15.46 11.73
CA LEU A 56 -1.32 -14.35 12.63
C LEU A 56 -1.17 -14.90 14.04
N VAL A 57 -0.01 -14.65 14.63
CA VAL A 57 0.32 -15.13 15.97
C VAL A 57 0.67 -13.95 16.84
N GLY A 58 0.11 -13.88 18.04
CA GLY A 58 0.46 -12.78 18.94
C GLY A 58 -0.46 -12.59 20.13
N ASP A 59 -0.24 -11.48 20.80
CA ASP A 59 -0.96 -10.97 21.96
C ASP A 59 -1.23 -9.46 21.74
N ALA A 60 -1.56 -8.69 22.79
CA ALA A 60 -1.84 -7.27 22.64
C ALA A 60 -0.61 -6.40 22.28
N LYS A 61 0.61 -6.90 22.51
CA LYS A 61 1.87 -6.15 22.35
C LYS A 61 2.64 -6.53 21.09
N GLN A 62 2.54 -7.78 20.65
CA GLN A 62 3.28 -8.28 19.51
C GLN A 62 2.39 -9.08 18.57
N GLU A 63 2.69 -8.99 17.28
CA GLU A 63 2.07 -9.78 16.23
C GLU A 63 3.12 -10.18 15.20
N GLN A 64 2.96 -11.37 14.65
CA GLN A 64 3.83 -11.92 13.60
C GLN A 64 2.98 -12.67 12.58
N ILE A 65 3.44 -12.67 11.32
CA ILE A 65 2.88 -13.47 10.24
C ILE A 65 3.79 -14.67 10.02
N ILE A 66 3.21 -15.87 9.99
CA ILE A 66 3.87 -17.10 9.60
C ILE A 66 3.21 -17.58 8.31
N LYS A 67 3.98 -17.65 7.23
CA LYS A 67 3.51 -18.20 5.95
C LYS A 67 3.11 -19.65 6.13
N GLN A 68 1.92 -20.02 5.64
CA GLN A 68 1.47 -21.40 5.59
C GLN A 68 1.69 -21.94 4.19
N ASP A 69 0.83 -21.55 3.24
CA ASP A 69 0.80 -22.10 1.88
C ASP A 69 0.43 -21.01 0.86
N ILE A 70 0.75 -21.25 -0.40
CA ILE A 70 0.36 -20.38 -1.53
C ILE A 70 -0.36 -21.22 -2.58
N TYR A 71 -1.56 -20.79 -2.96
CA TYR A 71 -2.38 -21.44 -3.97
C TYR A 71 -2.57 -20.57 -5.21
N GLN A 72 -2.57 -21.20 -6.38
CA GLN A 72 -3.13 -20.66 -7.62
C GLN A 72 -4.60 -21.08 -7.73
N GLU A 73 -5.50 -20.10 -7.84
CA GLU A 73 -6.91 -20.32 -8.16
C GLU A 73 -7.20 -19.89 -9.60
N ASP A 74 -8.20 -20.50 -10.23
CA ASP A 74 -8.44 -20.40 -11.68
C ASP A 74 -8.96 -19.04 -12.17
N CYS A 75 -9.54 -18.22 -11.28
CA CYS A 75 -10.04 -16.89 -11.63
C CYS A 75 -9.69 -15.86 -10.57
N TRP A 76 -9.59 -14.58 -10.97
CA TRP A 76 -9.53 -13.48 -10.01
C TRP A 76 -10.97 -13.08 -9.62
N PRO A 77 -11.38 -13.24 -8.34
CA PRO A 77 -12.77 -13.07 -7.96
C PRO A 77 -13.17 -11.61 -7.66
N GLU A 78 -12.26 -10.64 -7.78
CA GLU A 78 -12.54 -9.25 -7.40
C GLU A 78 -12.36 -8.25 -8.56
N SER A 79 -12.39 -6.96 -8.23
CA SER A 79 -12.21 -5.87 -9.20
C SER A 79 -10.86 -5.93 -9.92
N LYS A 80 -10.88 -5.69 -11.24
CA LYS A 80 -9.69 -5.48 -12.08
C LYS A 80 -9.32 -4.00 -12.24
N VAL A 81 -10.04 -3.10 -11.58
CA VAL A 81 -9.78 -1.66 -11.58
C VAL A 81 -9.53 -1.15 -10.15
N ASN A 82 -8.93 0.03 -10.01
CA ASN A 82 -8.55 0.62 -8.72
C ASN A 82 -7.65 -0.31 -7.88
N LEU A 83 -6.67 -0.94 -8.56
CA LEU A 83 -5.82 -1.99 -7.99
C LEU A 83 -4.99 -1.52 -6.79
N THR A 84 -4.66 -0.24 -6.74
CA THR A 84 -4.02 0.40 -5.59
C THR A 84 -5.09 1.16 -4.82
N ASN A 85 -5.65 0.54 -3.77
CA ASN A 85 -6.74 1.11 -2.97
C ASN A 85 -6.46 2.58 -2.56
N PRO A 86 -7.26 3.56 -3.02
CA PRO A 86 -7.03 4.97 -2.69
C PRO A 86 -7.48 5.35 -1.28
N PHE A 87 -8.33 4.52 -0.64
CA PHE A 87 -9.00 4.88 0.60
C PHE A 87 -8.23 4.52 1.86
N ASN A 88 -7.23 3.64 1.75
CA ASN A 88 -6.36 3.29 2.88
C ASN A 88 -7.15 2.81 4.14
N TYR A 89 -8.19 1.99 3.97
CA TYR A 89 -8.99 1.39 5.06
C TYR A 89 -8.55 -0.02 5.45
N GLY A 90 -8.69 -0.36 6.74
CA GLY A 90 -8.35 -1.67 7.33
C GLY A 90 -7.16 -1.59 8.29
N HIS A 91 -7.13 -2.42 9.33
CA HIS A 91 -6.00 -2.49 10.26
C HIS A 91 -4.75 -3.11 9.60
N TYR A 92 -4.94 -4.03 8.66
CA TYR A 92 -3.87 -4.68 7.91
C TYR A 92 -3.91 -4.32 6.43
N PHE A 93 -2.76 -4.36 5.77
CA PHE A 93 -2.61 -4.11 4.35
C PHE A 93 -1.77 -5.20 3.70
N ILE A 94 -2.15 -5.57 2.48
CA ILE A 94 -1.29 -6.28 1.54
C ILE A 94 -0.94 -5.34 0.40
N LYS A 95 0.36 -5.16 0.16
CA LYS A 95 0.91 -4.38 -0.95
C LYS A 95 1.77 -5.29 -1.82
N VAL A 96 1.64 -5.14 -3.13
CA VAL A 96 2.37 -5.93 -4.12
C VAL A 96 3.19 -5.00 -4.98
N TYR A 97 4.49 -5.24 -4.98
CA TYR A 97 5.44 -4.49 -5.78
C TYR A 97 6.03 -5.40 -6.85
N GLU A 98 6.08 -4.95 -8.09
CA GLU A 98 6.87 -5.64 -9.11
C GLU A 98 8.36 -5.56 -8.74
N VAL A 99 9.09 -6.68 -8.83
CA VAL A 99 10.53 -6.69 -8.47
C VAL A 99 11.37 -5.84 -9.44
N ALA A 100 11.12 -5.95 -10.75
CA ALA A 100 11.93 -5.29 -11.77
C ALA A 100 11.89 -3.76 -11.72
N SER A 101 10.72 -3.18 -11.40
CA SER A 101 10.51 -1.73 -11.39
C SER A 101 10.35 -1.15 -9.98
N ASN A 102 10.17 -2.00 -8.96
CA ASN A 102 9.76 -1.62 -7.61
C ASN A 102 8.46 -0.78 -7.59
N GLN A 103 7.63 -0.89 -8.63
CA GLN A 103 6.34 -0.20 -8.73
C GLN A 103 5.28 -0.90 -7.87
N LEU A 104 4.50 -0.13 -7.12
CA LEU A 104 3.29 -0.63 -6.46
C LEU A 104 2.22 -0.93 -7.52
N ILE A 105 1.83 -2.19 -7.65
CA ILE A 105 0.91 -2.68 -8.69
C ILE A 105 -0.41 -3.21 -8.13
N TYR A 106 -0.47 -3.51 -6.83
CA TYR A 106 -1.70 -3.85 -6.13
C TYR A 106 -1.60 -3.48 -4.65
N ALA A 107 -2.68 -2.97 -4.06
CA ALA A 107 -2.78 -2.72 -2.63
C ALA A 107 -4.22 -2.90 -2.16
N LYS A 108 -4.40 -3.67 -1.10
CA LYS A 108 -5.71 -3.88 -0.48
C LYS A 108 -5.58 -3.92 1.04
N GLY A 109 -6.49 -3.24 1.71
CA GLY A 109 -6.60 -3.31 3.16
C GLY A 109 -7.61 -4.37 3.58
N PHE A 110 -7.42 -4.92 4.77
CA PHE A 110 -8.28 -5.94 5.35
C PHE A 110 -8.25 -5.88 6.87
N ASP A 111 -9.25 -6.48 7.48
CA ASP A 111 -9.32 -6.76 8.91
C ASP A 111 -9.47 -8.26 9.14
N CYS A 112 -9.11 -8.69 10.35
CA CYS A 112 -9.26 -10.07 10.75
C CYS A 112 -9.51 -10.19 12.24
N GLN A 113 -9.97 -11.36 12.66
CA GLN A 113 -10.29 -11.66 14.05
C GLN A 113 -9.11 -11.45 15.03
N PHE A 114 -7.86 -11.55 14.56
CA PHE A 114 -6.72 -11.25 15.41
C PHE A 114 -6.66 -9.77 15.84
N GLY A 115 -7.07 -8.85 14.95
CA GLY A 115 -7.17 -7.42 15.28
C GLY A 115 -8.17 -7.15 16.41
N GLU A 116 -9.30 -7.86 16.41
CA GLU A 116 -10.27 -7.84 17.51
C GLU A 116 -9.68 -8.48 18.78
N TYR A 117 -9.08 -9.67 18.65
CA TYR A 117 -8.50 -10.40 19.77
C TYR A 117 -7.45 -9.60 20.54
N LYS A 118 -6.60 -8.81 19.86
CA LYS A 118 -5.52 -8.04 20.50
C LYS A 118 -6.05 -7.01 21.53
N THR A 119 -7.33 -6.67 21.46
CA THR A 119 -8.00 -5.73 22.39
C THR A 119 -8.62 -6.41 23.61
N THR A 120 -8.64 -7.73 23.67
CA THR A 120 -9.30 -8.50 24.74
C THR A 120 -8.43 -8.63 25.99
N THR A 121 -9.04 -8.82 27.16
CA THR A 121 -8.33 -9.01 28.43
C THR A 121 -7.27 -10.13 28.39
N PRO A 122 -7.52 -11.32 27.80
CA PRO A 122 -6.48 -12.34 27.67
C PRO A 122 -5.25 -11.86 26.89
N ALA A 123 -5.45 -11.16 25.77
CA ALA A 123 -4.34 -10.65 24.96
C ALA A 123 -3.57 -9.55 25.71
N LEU A 124 -4.28 -8.66 26.43
CA LEU A 124 -3.69 -7.64 27.29
C LEU A 124 -2.86 -8.26 28.43
N ASN A 125 -3.27 -9.44 28.92
CA ASN A 125 -2.55 -10.23 29.91
C ASN A 125 -1.41 -11.08 29.30
N GLY A 126 -1.10 -10.91 28.01
CA GLY A 126 0.02 -11.58 27.35
C GLY A 126 -0.25 -13.00 26.87
N VAL A 127 -1.51 -13.44 26.85
CA VAL A 127 -1.87 -14.74 26.25
C VAL A 127 -1.72 -14.62 24.74
N LYS A 128 -0.91 -15.50 24.15
CA LYS A 128 -0.76 -15.59 22.70
C LYS A 128 -1.82 -16.49 22.09
N LYS A 129 -2.34 -16.11 20.92
CA LYS A 129 -3.18 -16.97 20.07
C LYS A 129 -2.70 -16.98 18.63
N VAL A 130 -3.17 -17.99 17.91
CA VAL A 130 -2.92 -18.23 16.50
C VAL A 130 -4.24 -18.13 15.76
N PHE A 131 -4.28 -17.35 14.68
CA PHE A 131 -5.43 -17.25 13.80
C PHE A 131 -4.99 -17.53 12.36
N GLN A 132 -5.62 -18.52 11.74
CA GLN A 132 -5.39 -18.81 10.32
C GLN A 132 -6.18 -17.81 9.47
N ARG A 133 -5.54 -17.29 8.42
CA ARG A 133 -6.14 -16.36 7.47
C ARG A 133 -5.69 -16.68 6.04
N ALA A 134 -6.54 -16.28 5.11
CA ALA A 134 -6.25 -16.32 3.69
C ALA A 134 -6.54 -14.93 3.10
N VAL A 135 -5.64 -14.42 2.27
CA VAL A 135 -5.85 -13.23 1.43
C VAL A 135 -5.57 -13.58 -0.02
N ARG A 136 -6.20 -12.87 -0.95
CA ARG A 136 -5.99 -13.07 -2.38
C ARG A 136 -5.38 -11.82 -2.99
N ILE A 137 -4.44 -12.01 -3.91
CA ILE A 137 -3.98 -10.98 -4.85
C ILE A 137 -4.18 -11.51 -6.28
N PRO A 138 -4.29 -10.64 -7.30
CA PRO A 138 -4.29 -11.11 -8.68
C PRO A 138 -2.97 -11.81 -9.00
N TRP A 139 -3.03 -12.86 -9.82
CA TRP A 139 -1.86 -13.65 -10.17
C TRP A 139 -0.86 -12.82 -10.99
N PRO A 140 0.38 -12.59 -10.51
CA PRO A 140 1.33 -11.74 -11.20
C PRO A 140 1.95 -12.44 -12.41
N LYS A 141 2.25 -11.67 -13.46
CA LYS A 141 2.96 -12.16 -14.67
C LYS A 141 4.47 -12.30 -14.46
N ARG A 142 5.02 -11.60 -13.47
CA ARG A 142 6.45 -11.46 -13.18
C ARG A 142 6.69 -11.57 -11.67
N PRO A 143 7.93 -11.82 -11.20
CA PRO A 143 8.22 -11.85 -9.77
C PRO A 143 7.78 -10.58 -9.04
N VAL A 144 7.19 -10.76 -7.85
CA VAL A 144 6.68 -9.68 -7.02
C VAL A 144 7.18 -9.78 -5.59
N LYS A 145 7.28 -8.64 -4.92
CA LYS A 145 7.45 -8.52 -3.48
C LYS A 145 6.10 -8.20 -2.86
N VAL A 146 5.58 -9.13 -2.06
CA VAL A 146 4.37 -8.97 -1.27
C VAL A 146 4.76 -8.49 0.13
N VAL A 147 4.23 -7.33 0.53
CA VAL A 147 4.45 -6.74 1.84
C VAL A 147 3.13 -6.76 2.60
N PHE A 148 3.13 -7.45 3.74
CA PHE A 148 2.09 -7.32 4.74
C PHE A 148 2.45 -6.18 5.67
N GLU A 149 1.51 -5.28 5.90
CA GLU A 149 1.66 -4.15 6.83
C GLU A 149 0.53 -4.16 7.85
N ALA A 150 0.79 -3.58 9.02
CA ALA A 150 -0.22 -3.30 10.04
C ALA A 150 -0.17 -1.83 10.46
N ARG A 151 -1.32 -1.31 10.88
CA ARG A 151 -1.44 0.02 11.44
C ARG A 151 -1.01 0.06 12.90
N ASP A 152 -0.18 1.03 13.23
CA ASP A 152 0.04 1.41 14.61
C ASP A 152 -1.13 2.26 15.16
N ARG A 153 -0.99 2.70 16.41
CA ARG A 153 -1.99 3.56 17.09
C ARG A 153 -2.07 4.98 16.51
N GLN A 154 -1.08 5.37 15.71
CA GLN A 154 -1.02 6.65 14.99
C GLN A 154 -1.59 6.52 13.57
N ASN A 155 -2.18 5.36 13.22
CA ASN A 155 -2.71 5.00 11.91
C ASN A 155 -1.64 4.92 10.79
N LEU A 156 -0.36 4.82 11.14
CA LEU A 156 0.73 4.63 10.20
C LEU A 156 0.93 3.14 9.93
N LEU A 157 1.14 2.80 8.67
CA LEU A 157 1.39 1.42 8.23
C LEU A 157 2.87 1.08 8.37
N HIS A 158 3.15 -0.06 9.00
CA HIS A 158 4.49 -0.60 9.17
C HIS A 158 4.57 -2.04 8.64
N PRO A 159 5.68 -2.43 7.97
CA PRO A 159 5.87 -3.81 7.53
C PRO A 159 5.83 -4.82 8.68
N LEU A 160 5.03 -5.87 8.53
CA LEU A 160 5.00 -7.05 9.40
C LEU A 160 5.73 -8.24 8.79
N ALA A 161 5.58 -8.44 7.48
CA ALA A 161 6.24 -9.52 6.75
C ALA A 161 6.44 -9.13 5.29
N ILE A 162 7.48 -9.69 4.68
CA ILE A 162 7.82 -9.50 3.27
C ILE A 162 8.07 -10.87 2.67
N GLU A 163 7.40 -11.17 1.57
CA GLU A 163 7.60 -12.39 0.80
C GLU A 163 7.94 -12.02 -0.65
N THR A 164 8.97 -12.63 -1.22
CA THR A 164 9.22 -12.53 -2.67
C THR A 164 8.65 -13.78 -3.33
N ILE A 165 7.78 -13.58 -4.31
CA ILE A 165 7.07 -14.64 -5.00
C ILE A 165 7.44 -14.61 -6.47
N ASP A 166 7.95 -15.74 -6.97
CA ASP A 166 8.08 -15.99 -8.41
C ASP A 166 6.84 -16.76 -8.89
N PRO A 167 6.01 -16.21 -9.80
CA PRO A 167 4.84 -16.91 -10.33
C PRO A 167 5.20 -18.17 -11.14
N GLY A 168 6.47 -18.35 -11.51
CA GLY A 168 6.98 -19.56 -12.15
C GLY A 168 7.43 -20.66 -11.19
N ASP A 169 7.38 -20.44 -9.87
CA ASP A 169 7.80 -21.44 -8.87
C ASP A 169 6.86 -22.65 -8.89
N TYR A 170 7.43 -23.84 -9.08
CA TYR A 170 6.69 -25.09 -9.17
C TYR A 170 6.17 -25.59 -7.82
N HIS A 171 6.63 -25.03 -6.69
CA HIS A 171 6.08 -25.35 -5.37
C HIS A 171 4.73 -24.69 -5.10
N LEU A 172 4.28 -23.76 -5.96
CA LEU A 172 2.97 -23.12 -5.84
C LEU A 172 1.85 -24.14 -6.12
N ILE A 173 0.92 -24.28 -5.17
CA ILE A 173 -0.09 -25.32 -5.23
C ILE A 173 -1.20 -24.89 -6.18
N LYS A 174 -1.49 -25.68 -7.22
CA LYS A 174 -2.66 -25.43 -8.07
C LYS A 174 -3.90 -25.95 -7.35
N GLU A 175 -4.85 -25.08 -7.05
CA GLU A 175 -6.13 -25.51 -6.50
C GLU A 175 -6.89 -26.23 -7.60
N THR A 176 -7.05 -27.55 -7.46
CA THR A 176 -7.94 -28.30 -8.33
C THR A 176 -9.36 -27.98 -7.91
N ALA A 177 -10.16 -27.42 -8.82
CA ALA A 177 -11.60 -27.39 -8.63
C ALA A 177 -12.08 -28.84 -8.47
N LYS A 178 -12.44 -29.25 -7.25
CA LYS A 178 -13.16 -30.51 -7.08
C LYS A 178 -14.47 -30.37 -7.84
N SER A 179 -14.69 -31.27 -8.81
CA SER A 179 -15.98 -31.46 -9.44
C SER A 179 -17.01 -31.81 -8.37
N ASN A 180 -18.14 -31.10 -8.39
CA ASN A 180 -19.41 -31.37 -7.70
C ASN A 180 -19.45 -32.62 -6.80
N ASP A 181 -19.53 -32.41 -5.49
CA ASP A 181 -20.40 -33.21 -4.61
C ASP A 181 -21.67 -32.39 -4.34
#